data_AF-A0AAW6C112-F1
#
_entry.id   AF-A0AAW6C112-F1
#
_cell.length_a   1.000
_cell.length_b   1.000
_cell.length_c   1.000
_cell.angle_alpha   90.00
_cell.angle_beta   90.00
_cell.angle_gamma   90.00
#
_symmetry.space_group_name_H-M   'P 1'
#
loop_
_entity.id
_entity.type
_entity.pdbx_description
1 polymer ?
#
loop_
_entity_poly.entity_id
_entity_poly.type
_entity_poly.pdbx_seq_one_letter_code
_entity_poly.pdbx_strand_id
1 'polypeptide(L)'
;MKIGMWSDSINFPNLPLMKLSSYHKEQGDSVELIKEGEHYDRVYLSKVFNLPLLNKIPQSPPIFHADDVVRGGTGYAIKVENGKEVFHSELHENLPSEIEHRYPDYSLFPQYQNTAYGFLTRGCCNNCSFCIVCPKEGNQSVQVADLSEFWNGQREIKLLDPNLLACRNRETLLKELIESGARVDFTQGIDARFITSDIAELINQVKIKTIHFAFDFMKNEKAIIRGLECFKKYYSGSDRNIRCYVLTNYDTSHEEDWYRVRSLIELGYQPYVMIYQKGTHNRFLTDLARWSNSLFLNRAVSFEDYVPRKDGKSCRELYPEILNKKEIVVMPAKTEKTPAPAVDYSGMNICRKLQIARLKFLQAGVKKTGKNIHLEFMYFELSDIVPVAESIFTEVGLLMAPTFGKEYAIAKVFNCDDRDEEPITFEAPFTQIAPIISNSGKVVTNEMQALGSSITYMRRYLWQLVLDIIEADSIDNTSGADEDTQTPPSPPKTAKKAPVTAEKRQEIKSELTSAPEGAASEEQVATLKAELKKLMELDAEQESFVQNVAVKTEGFTKITADVCDQLITGVRDMLSAYDTQEG
;
A
#
# COMPACT_ATOMS: atom_id res chain seq x y z
N MET A 1 28.54 -26.29 35.07
CA MET A 1 27.13 -26.49 35.42
C MET A 1 26.50 -27.55 34.51
N LYS A 2 25.42 -28.19 34.96
CA LYS A 2 24.51 -29.03 34.16
C LYS A 2 23.24 -28.25 33.87
N ILE A 3 23.01 -27.97 32.59
CA ILE A 3 21.97 -27.08 32.10
C ILE A 3 20.87 -27.89 31.42
N GLY A 4 19.63 -27.73 31.87
CA GLY A 4 18.45 -28.33 31.26
C GLY A 4 17.70 -27.34 30.38
N MET A 5 17.20 -27.79 29.24
CA MET A 5 16.43 -26.95 28.31
C MET A 5 15.11 -27.58 27.88
N TRP A 6 14.06 -26.77 27.76
CA TRP A 6 12.77 -27.22 27.26
C TRP A 6 12.03 -26.13 26.47
N SER A 7 11.30 -26.54 25.44
CA SER A 7 10.47 -25.67 24.59
C SER A 7 9.11 -26.30 24.31
N ASP A 8 8.10 -25.47 24.10
CA ASP A 8 6.76 -25.84 23.61
C ASP A 8 6.69 -26.00 22.07
N SER A 9 7.81 -25.79 21.37
CA SER A 9 7.86 -25.86 19.90
C SER A 9 7.66 -27.29 19.38
N ILE A 10 6.81 -27.44 18.37
CA ILE A 10 6.56 -28.71 17.68
C ILE A 10 7.12 -28.63 16.25
N ASN A 11 7.87 -29.65 15.81
CA ASN A 11 8.42 -29.73 14.45
C ASN A 11 9.24 -28.49 14.02
N PHE A 12 9.80 -27.78 14.99
CA PHE A 12 10.61 -26.59 14.79
C PHE A 12 11.66 -26.47 15.91
N PRO A 13 12.90 -26.06 15.63
CA PRO A 13 13.90 -25.82 16.68
C PRO A 13 13.59 -24.53 17.45
N ASN A 14 14.06 -24.44 18.70
CA ASN A 14 13.98 -23.19 19.45
C ASN A 14 15.31 -22.43 19.33
N LEU A 15 15.32 -21.38 18.51
CA LEU A 15 16.54 -20.59 18.22
C LEU A 15 17.17 -19.94 19.47
N PRO A 16 16.41 -19.29 20.37
CA PRO A 16 16.96 -18.79 21.63
C PRO A 16 17.68 -19.87 22.47
N LEU A 17 17.08 -21.06 22.60
CA LEU A 17 17.71 -22.16 23.33
C LEU A 17 18.97 -22.68 22.66
N MET A 18 19.01 -22.74 21.33
CA MET A 18 20.24 -23.09 20.60
C MET A 18 21.38 -22.10 20.86
N LYS A 19 21.08 -20.79 20.91
CA LYS A 19 22.08 -19.75 21.22
C LYS A 19 22.54 -19.81 22.68
N LEU A 20 21.63 -20.04 23.62
CA LEU A 20 21.95 -20.30 25.03
C LEU A 20 22.83 -21.54 25.20
N SER A 21 22.57 -22.60 24.43
CA SER A 21 23.36 -23.83 24.47
C SER A 21 24.79 -23.58 24.03
N SER A 22 25.00 -22.83 22.93
CA SER A 22 26.32 -22.39 22.49
C SER A 22 27.06 -21.62 23.60
N TYR A 23 26.40 -20.64 24.21
CA TYR A 23 26.97 -19.82 25.29
C TYR A 23 27.43 -20.66 26.50
N HIS A 24 26.61 -21.60 26.95
CA HIS A 24 26.92 -22.45 28.09
C HIS A 24 28.04 -23.45 27.77
N LYS A 25 28.00 -24.08 26.59
CA LYS A 25 29.04 -25.02 26.16
C LYS A 25 30.42 -24.38 26.06
N GLU A 26 30.51 -23.12 25.63
CA GLU A 26 31.77 -22.37 25.62
C GLU A 26 32.35 -22.11 27.00
N GLN A 27 31.50 -22.04 28.03
CA GLN A 27 31.93 -21.92 29.43
C GLN A 27 32.32 -23.27 30.05
N GLY A 28 32.20 -24.37 29.30
CA GLY A 28 32.45 -25.73 29.78
C GLY A 28 31.26 -26.37 30.50
N ASP A 29 30.07 -25.78 30.40
CA ASP A 29 28.85 -26.38 30.94
C ASP A 29 28.35 -27.54 30.06
N SER A 30 27.71 -28.51 30.70
CA SER A 30 26.96 -29.56 29.98
C SER A 30 25.54 -29.08 29.73
N VAL A 31 25.05 -29.23 28.50
CA VAL A 31 23.72 -28.77 28.09
C VAL A 31 22.96 -29.91 27.43
N GLU A 32 21.72 -30.13 27.86
CA GLU A 32 20.82 -31.13 27.28
C GLU A 32 19.35 -30.71 27.38
N LEU A 33 18.50 -31.38 26.60
CA LEU A 33 17.06 -31.30 26.81
C LEU A 33 16.69 -31.97 28.13
N ILE A 34 15.73 -31.40 28.86
CA ILE A 34 15.29 -31.91 30.16
C ILE A 34 14.84 -33.37 30.03
N LYS A 35 15.35 -34.20 30.94
CA LYS A 35 14.95 -35.60 31.12
C LYS A 35 14.18 -35.76 32.43
N GLU A 36 13.21 -36.67 32.41
CA GLU A 36 12.35 -36.96 33.57
C GLU A 36 13.20 -37.41 34.77
N GLY A 37 12.97 -36.79 35.94
CA GLY A 37 13.60 -37.13 37.23
C GLY A 37 15.04 -36.62 37.42
N GLU A 38 15.63 -35.96 36.43
CA GLU A 38 17.01 -35.45 36.52
C GLU A 38 17.12 -34.16 37.34
N HIS A 39 18.31 -33.96 37.92
CA HIS A 39 18.71 -32.69 38.57
C HIS A 39 19.58 -31.84 37.63
N TYR A 40 19.37 -30.53 37.65
CA TYR A 40 20.09 -29.52 36.87
C TYR A 40 20.52 -28.34 37.76
N ASP A 41 21.69 -27.77 37.51
CA ASP A 41 22.10 -26.55 38.24
C ASP A 41 21.29 -25.33 37.75
N ARG A 42 20.89 -25.32 36.47
CA ARG A 42 20.00 -24.29 35.90
C ARG A 42 19.15 -24.86 34.78
N VAL A 43 17.91 -24.39 34.70
CA VAL A 43 16.98 -24.78 33.62
C VAL A 43 16.45 -23.55 32.88
N TYR A 44 16.42 -23.64 31.54
CA TYR A 44 15.74 -22.67 30.67
C TYR A 44 14.47 -23.26 30.09
N LEU A 45 13.34 -22.59 30.37
CA LEU A 45 12.04 -22.94 29.81
C LEU A 45 11.63 -21.87 28.79
N SER A 46 11.54 -22.27 27.52
CA SER A 46 11.09 -21.38 26.45
C SER A 46 9.64 -21.66 26.05
N LYS A 47 8.81 -20.62 25.99
CA LYS A 47 7.45 -20.72 25.43
C LYS A 47 7.24 -19.74 24.31
N VAL A 48 6.69 -20.22 23.19
CA VAL A 48 6.26 -19.40 22.05
C VAL A 48 4.77 -19.09 22.15
N PHE A 49 3.96 -20.06 22.58
CA PHE A 49 2.50 -19.97 22.60
C PHE A 49 1.98 -19.86 24.04
N ASN A 50 0.87 -19.13 24.22
CA ASN A 50 0.10 -19.15 25.47
C ASN A 50 -1.35 -19.59 25.23
N LEU A 51 -1.53 -20.68 24.47
CA LEU A 51 -2.85 -21.18 24.12
C LEU A 51 -3.06 -22.60 24.68
N PRO A 52 -3.96 -22.77 25.65
CA PRO A 52 -4.40 -24.09 26.12
C PRO A 52 -5.11 -24.90 25.02
N LEU A 53 -5.54 -24.24 23.94
CA LEU A 53 -6.47 -24.77 22.94
C LEU A 53 -5.83 -25.72 21.92
N LEU A 54 -4.52 -25.92 21.97
CA LEU A 54 -3.82 -26.84 21.07
C LEU A 54 -3.30 -28.04 21.86
N ASN A 55 -4.13 -29.09 21.94
CA ASN A 55 -3.78 -30.38 22.57
C ASN A 55 -2.47 -31.01 22.05
N LYS A 56 -1.95 -30.54 20.91
CA LYS A 56 -0.68 -31.00 20.33
C LYS A 56 0.55 -30.29 20.90
N ILE A 57 0.38 -29.09 21.50
CA ILE A 57 1.48 -28.29 22.07
C ILE A 57 1.77 -28.79 23.48
N PRO A 58 3.02 -29.18 23.77
CA PRO A 58 3.46 -29.49 25.13
C PRO A 58 3.21 -28.31 26.07
N GLN A 59 2.43 -28.51 27.12
CA GLN A 59 2.06 -27.44 28.06
C GLN A 59 3.08 -27.24 29.18
N SER A 60 3.81 -28.30 29.50
CA SER A 60 4.81 -28.34 30.56
C SER A 60 6.00 -29.24 30.19
N PRO A 61 7.18 -28.98 30.76
CA PRO A 61 8.29 -29.93 30.73
C PRO A 61 7.95 -31.25 31.45
N PRO A 62 8.74 -32.31 31.21
CA PRO A 62 8.83 -33.47 32.10
C PRO A 62 9.11 -33.05 33.54
N ILE A 63 8.90 -33.92 34.54
CA ILE A 63 9.23 -33.61 35.94
C ILE A 63 10.76 -33.55 36.07
N PHE A 64 11.30 -32.50 36.69
CA PHE A 64 12.73 -32.31 36.91
C PHE A 64 13.00 -31.57 38.23
N HIS A 65 14.25 -31.60 38.68
CA HIS A 65 14.76 -30.81 39.80
C HIS A 65 15.79 -29.77 39.30
N ALA A 66 15.75 -28.55 39.84
CA ALA A 66 16.73 -27.53 39.48
C ALA A 66 17.01 -26.54 40.62
N ASP A 67 18.26 -26.09 40.72
CA ASP A 67 18.66 -25.03 41.66
C ASP A 67 18.18 -23.64 41.20
N ASP A 68 18.12 -23.43 39.88
CA ASP A 68 17.66 -22.19 39.26
C ASP A 68 16.80 -22.46 38.01
N VAL A 69 15.76 -21.65 37.78
CA VAL A 69 14.83 -21.79 36.65
C VAL A 69 14.55 -20.44 36.01
N VAL A 70 15.00 -20.29 34.78
CA VAL A 70 14.77 -19.12 33.92
C VAL A 70 13.64 -19.41 32.93
N ARG A 71 12.67 -18.50 32.85
CA ARG A 71 11.54 -18.59 31.91
C ARG A 71 11.65 -17.46 30.89
N GLY A 72 11.52 -17.79 29.61
CA GLY A 72 11.65 -16.82 28.54
C GLY A 72 10.84 -17.20 27.30
N GLY A 73 10.76 -16.26 26.36
CA GLY A 73 9.94 -16.41 25.16
C GLY A 73 8.56 -15.79 25.31
N THR A 74 7.96 -15.46 24.16
CA THR A 74 6.75 -14.66 24.07
C THR A 74 5.55 -15.29 24.79
N GLY A 75 5.46 -16.62 24.87
CA GLY A 75 4.35 -17.31 25.52
C GLY A 75 4.24 -17.02 27.02
N TYR A 76 5.33 -16.61 27.69
CA TYR A 76 5.24 -16.15 29.09
C TYR A 76 4.84 -14.67 29.22
N ALA A 77 4.95 -13.90 28.13
CA ALA A 77 4.62 -12.48 28.08
C ALA A 77 3.26 -12.21 27.41
N ILE A 78 2.57 -13.23 26.90
CA ILE A 78 1.21 -13.08 26.36
C ILE A 78 0.21 -13.46 27.45
N LYS A 79 -0.91 -12.75 27.55
CA LYS A 79 -2.10 -13.16 28.32
C LYS A 79 -3.33 -13.08 27.45
N VAL A 80 -4.37 -13.85 27.78
CA VAL A 80 -5.66 -13.75 27.10
C VAL A 80 -6.56 -12.82 27.90
N GLU A 81 -6.87 -11.66 27.34
CA GLU A 81 -7.76 -10.65 27.93
C GLU A 81 -8.96 -10.44 26.99
N ASN A 82 -10.19 -10.61 27.49
CA ASN A 82 -11.41 -10.51 26.68
C ASN A 82 -11.39 -11.36 25.40
N GLY A 83 -10.77 -12.56 25.45
CA GLY A 83 -10.66 -13.47 24.32
C GLY A 83 -9.59 -13.09 23.28
N LYS A 84 -8.74 -12.09 23.55
CA LYS A 84 -7.63 -11.67 22.68
C LYS A 84 -6.28 -11.88 23.38
N GLU A 85 -5.28 -12.28 22.62
CA GLU A 85 -3.90 -12.32 23.08
C GLU A 85 -3.35 -10.90 23.20
N VAL A 86 -2.91 -10.53 24.41
CA VAL A 86 -2.31 -9.25 24.74
C VAL A 86 -0.86 -9.51 25.17
N PHE A 87 0.06 -8.78 24.56
CA PHE A 87 1.48 -8.85 24.89
C PHE A 87 1.84 -7.84 25.98
N HIS A 88 2.51 -8.33 27.02
CA HIS A 88 2.98 -7.61 28.19
C HIS A 88 4.49 -7.46 28.13
N SER A 89 4.97 -6.31 27.65
CA SER A 89 6.39 -6.04 27.48
C SER A 89 7.18 -6.13 28.79
N GLU A 90 6.55 -5.84 29.92
CA GLU A 90 7.14 -5.92 31.26
C GLU A 90 7.41 -7.35 31.73
N LEU A 91 6.80 -8.35 31.07
CA LEU A 91 7.03 -9.77 31.32
C LEU A 91 7.97 -10.40 30.29
N HIS A 92 8.46 -9.59 29.33
CA HIS A 92 9.35 -10.04 28.28
C HIS A 92 10.78 -9.57 28.51
N GLU A 93 11.71 -10.51 28.49
CA GLU A 93 13.15 -10.21 28.51
C GLU A 93 13.78 -10.65 27.20
N ASN A 94 14.59 -9.76 26.62
CA ASN A 94 15.41 -10.07 25.46
C ASN A 94 16.62 -10.91 25.91
N LEU A 95 17.13 -11.74 25.00
CA LEU A 95 18.42 -12.37 25.22
C LEU A 95 19.52 -11.30 25.36
N PRO A 96 20.48 -11.49 26.28
CA PRO A 96 21.68 -10.66 26.33
C PRO A 96 22.38 -10.63 24.97
N SER A 97 22.95 -9.47 24.60
CA SER A 97 23.60 -9.27 23.29
C SER A 97 24.66 -10.32 22.98
N GLU A 98 25.46 -10.70 23.98
CA GLU A 98 26.50 -11.73 23.87
C GLU A 98 25.96 -13.13 23.60
N ILE A 99 24.66 -13.37 23.79
CA ILE A 99 23.97 -14.63 23.51
C ILE A 99 23.19 -14.50 22.19
N GLU A 100 22.51 -13.37 21.96
CA GLU A 100 21.73 -13.14 20.73
C GLU A 100 22.60 -13.22 19.47
N HIS A 101 23.85 -12.77 19.49
CA HIS A 101 24.73 -12.80 18.30
C HIS A 101 25.58 -14.07 18.18
N ARG A 102 25.19 -15.16 18.84
CA ARG A 102 25.92 -16.43 18.76
C ARG A 102 25.38 -17.34 17.67
N TYR A 103 26.30 -18.10 17.08
CA TYR A 103 25.95 -19.18 16.17
C TYR A 103 25.11 -20.24 16.91
N PRO A 104 23.95 -20.68 16.36
CA PRO A 104 23.08 -21.64 17.03
C PRO A 104 23.69 -23.04 17.17
N ASP A 105 23.59 -23.64 18.35
CA ASP A 105 23.99 -25.03 18.58
C ASP A 105 22.94 -26.02 18.06
N TYR A 106 23.13 -26.50 16.84
CA TYR A 106 22.27 -27.52 16.22
C TYR A 106 22.37 -28.90 16.86
N SER A 107 23.39 -29.19 17.69
CA SER A 107 23.48 -30.49 18.36
C SER A 107 22.39 -30.69 19.42
N LEU A 108 21.77 -29.60 19.89
CA LEU A 108 20.60 -29.65 20.77
C LEU A 108 19.36 -30.20 20.04
N PHE A 109 19.28 -29.98 18.72
CA PHE A 109 18.21 -30.49 17.86
C PHE A 109 18.77 -31.10 16.55
N PRO A 110 19.42 -32.28 16.61
CA PRO A 110 20.16 -32.85 15.48
C PRO A 110 19.34 -33.03 14.19
N GLN A 111 18.03 -33.23 14.32
CA GLN A 111 17.11 -33.38 13.19
C GLN A 111 17.01 -32.12 12.31
N TYR A 112 17.46 -30.95 12.80
CA TYR A 112 17.41 -29.68 12.05
C TYR A 112 18.78 -29.19 11.56
N GLN A 113 19.86 -29.95 11.75
CA GLN A 113 21.24 -29.53 11.45
C GLN A 113 21.50 -29.12 9.98
N ASN A 114 20.67 -29.58 9.04
CA ASN A 114 20.82 -29.32 7.60
C ASN A 114 20.16 -28.01 7.14
N THR A 115 19.54 -27.27 8.06
CA THR A 115 18.84 -26.02 7.77
C THR A 115 19.33 -24.94 8.73
N ALA A 116 19.72 -23.78 8.20
CA ALA A 116 20.07 -22.62 9.00
C ALA A 116 18.78 -21.86 9.38
N TYR A 117 18.65 -21.46 10.65
CA TYR A 117 17.52 -20.68 11.16
C TYR A 117 18.04 -19.37 11.75
N GLY A 118 17.46 -18.26 11.35
CA GLY A 118 17.91 -16.96 11.82
C GLY A 118 16.99 -15.82 11.43
N PHE A 119 17.39 -14.63 11.88
CA PHE A 119 16.73 -13.37 11.56
C PHE A 119 17.80 -12.47 10.95
N LEU A 120 17.59 -12.01 9.72
CA LEU A 120 18.39 -10.91 9.18
C LEU A 120 17.84 -9.57 9.68
N THR A 121 16.53 -9.52 9.89
CA THR A 121 15.78 -8.33 10.31
C THR A 121 14.80 -8.62 11.44
N ARG A 122 14.51 -7.59 12.23
CA ARG A 122 13.51 -7.58 13.31
C ARG A 122 12.61 -6.37 13.19
N GLY A 123 11.40 -6.48 13.72
CA GLY A 123 10.41 -5.41 13.70
C GLY A 123 9.67 -5.30 12.37
N CYS A 124 8.60 -4.51 12.37
CA CYS A 124 7.74 -4.34 11.20
C CYS A 124 7.04 -2.98 11.25
N CYS A 125 6.89 -2.32 10.09
CA CYS A 125 6.22 -1.02 10.00
C CYS A 125 4.69 -1.09 9.95
N ASN A 126 4.10 -2.29 9.91
CA ASN A 126 2.69 -2.44 9.57
C ASN A 126 1.77 -2.17 10.76
N ASN A 127 2.29 -2.29 11.98
CA ASN A 127 1.55 -2.06 13.23
C ASN A 127 0.18 -2.75 13.24
N CYS A 128 0.15 -3.99 12.75
CA CYS A 128 -1.08 -4.78 12.68
C CYS A 128 -1.57 -5.08 14.09
N SER A 129 -2.81 -4.74 14.42
CA SER A 129 -3.39 -4.94 15.75
C SER A 129 -3.59 -6.40 16.14
N PHE A 130 -3.51 -7.33 15.18
CA PHE A 130 -3.48 -8.78 15.44
C PHE A 130 -2.06 -9.35 15.61
N CYS A 131 -1.01 -8.55 15.38
CA CYS A 131 0.37 -9.02 15.34
C CYS A 131 1.16 -8.48 16.52
N ILE A 132 1.89 -9.37 17.20
CA ILE A 132 2.72 -9.04 18.36
C ILE A 132 4.05 -8.35 17.99
N VAL A 133 4.42 -8.33 16.70
CA VAL A 133 5.76 -7.92 16.27
C VAL A 133 6.05 -6.47 16.64
N CYS A 134 5.13 -5.53 16.43
CA CYS A 134 5.39 -4.13 16.72
C CYS A 134 5.55 -3.85 18.24
N PRO A 135 4.67 -4.37 19.11
CA PRO A 135 4.87 -4.29 20.57
C PRO A 135 6.17 -4.94 21.07
N LYS A 136 6.61 -6.04 20.44
CA LYS A 136 7.77 -6.83 20.89
C LYS A 136 9.11 -6.36 20.31
N GLU A 137 9.14 -6.06 19.01
CA GLU A 137 10.37 -5.84 18.22
C GLU A 137 10.46 -4.42 17.64
N GLY A 138 9.39 -3.61 17.76
CA GLY A 138 9.36 -2.23 17.28
C GLY A 138 8.62 -2.04 15.95
N ASN A 139 8.29 -0.77 15.67
CA ASN A 139 7.51 -0.33 14.51
C ASN A 139 8.36 -0.05 13.25
N GLN A 140 9.60 -0.52 13.22
CA GLN A 140 10.51 -0.38 12.09
C GLN A 140 11.20 -1.71 11.83
N SER A 141 11.32 -2.10 10.56
CA SER A 141 12.17 -3.24 10.18
C SER A 141 13.62 -2.78 10.12
N VAL A 142 14.47 -3.39 10.95
CA VAL A 142 15.90 -3.08 11.05
C VAL A 142 16.72 -4.35 10.85
N GLN A 143 17.86 -4.23 10.19
CA GLN A 143 18.84 -5.32 10.13
C GLN A 143 19.43 -5.55 11.52
N VAL A 144 19.49 -6.82 11.92
CA VAL A 144 20.02 -7.24 13.23
C VAL A 144 21.15 -8.26 13.13
N ALA A 145 21.33 -8.88 11.98
CA ALA A 145 22.40 -9.83 11.76
C ALA A 145 22.75 -9.92 10.27
N ASP A 146 23.99 -10.32 10.00
CA ASP A 146 24.42 -10.77 8.68
C ASP A 146 24.17 -12.28 8.53
N LEU A 147 24.10 -12.79 7.30
CA LEU A 147 23.83 -14.21 7.07
C LEU A 147 24.88 -15.13 7.71
N SER A 148 26.13 -14.68 7.78
CA SER A 148 27.25 -15.42 8.38
C SER A 148 27.08 -15.71 9.88
N GLU A 149 26.22 -14.98 10.59
CA GLU A 149 25.98 -15.19 12.03
C GLU A 149 25.29 -16.53 12.32
N PHE A 150 24.53 -17.08 11.38
CA PHE A 150 23.74 -18.29 11.61
C PHE A 150 23.76 -19.32 10.47
N TRP A 151 24.38 -18.99 9.33
CA TRP A 151 24.57 -19.90 8.20
C TRP A 151 26.05 -20.22 7.98
N ASN A 152 26.36 -21.51 7.84
CA ASN A 152 27.71 -22.02 7.59
C ASN A 152 27.68 -23.19 6.59
N GLY A 153 27.01 -22.98 5.45
CA GLY A 153 26.96 -23.96 4.36
C GLY A 153 25.78 -24.95 4.40
N GLN A 154 24.79 -24.74 5.27
CA GLN A 154 23.54 -25.52 5.23
C GLN A 154 22.84 -25.37 3.88
N ARG A 155 22.17 -26.45 3.44
CA ARG A 155 21.48 -26.50 2.14
C ARG A 155 20.23 -25.62 2.07
N GLU A 156 19.65 -25.31 3.22
CA GLU A 156 18.43 -24.52 3.35
C GLU A 156 18.62 -23.43 4.41
N ILE A 157 18.05 -22.25 4.16
CA ILE A 157 17.98 -21.13 5.08
C ILE A 157 16.51 -20.84 5.34
N LYS A 158 16.10 -20.82 6.60
CA LYS A 158 14.77 -20.43 7.06
C LYS A 158 14.87 -19.09 7.78
N LEU A 159 14.37 -18.06 7.11
CA LEU A 159 14.32 -16.70 7.63
C LEU A 159 13.05 -16.53 8.45
N LEU A 160 13.25 -16.07 9.68
CA LEU A 160 12.19 -15.86 10.65
C LEU A 160 11.75 -14.38 10.70
N ASP A 161 12.39 -13.55 9.89
CA ASP A 161 12.14 -12.14 9.65
C ASP A 161 10.64 -11.81 9.52
N PRO A 162 10.12 -10.89 10.34
CA PRO A 162 8.73 -10.45 10.21
C PRO A 162 8.43 -9.71 8.91
N ASN A 163 9.39 -8.89 8.43
CA ASN A 163 9.23 -8.13 7.19
C ASN A 163 10.59 -7.67 6.63
N LEU A 164 11.27 -8.57 5.92
CA LEU A 164 12.61 -8.30 5.37
C LEU A 164 12.60 -7.14 4.35
N LEU A 165 11.57 -7.04 3.50
CA LEU A 165 11.52 -5.99 2.47
C LEU A 165 11.21 -4.59 3.03
N ALA A 166 10.70 -4.48 4.25
CA ALA A 166 10.57 -3.17 4.89
C ALA A 166 11.93 -2.60 5.37
N CYS A 167 12.97 -3.43 5.45
CA CYS A 167 14.30 -2.99 5.85
C CYS A 167 14.95 -2.12 4.76
N ARG A 168 15.69 -1.09 5.19
CA ARG A 168 16.44 -0.21 4.28
C ARG A 168 17.54 -0.96 3.52
N ASN A 169 18.14 -1.98 4.15
CA ASN A 169 19.25 -2.77 3.61
C ASN A 169 18.78 -4.02 2.84
N ARG A 170 17.49 -4.13 2.51
CA ARG A 170 16.89 -5.31 1.86
C ARG A 170 17.63 -5.78 0.61
N GLU A 171 18.17 -4.88 -0.21
CA GLU A 171 18.90 -5.25 -1.42
C GLU A 171 20.20 -5.98 -1.11
N THR A 172 20.97 -5.49 -0.13
CA THR A 172 22.19 -6.14 0.35
C THR A 172 21.86 -7.52 0.93
N LEU A 173 20.83 -7.60 1.78
CA LEU A 173 20.40 -8.86 2.38
C LEU A 173 19.93 -9.88 1.32
N LEU A 174 19.20 -9.43 0.29
CA LEU A 174 18.81 -10.30 -0.82
C LEU A 174 20.03 -10.77 -1.62
N LYS A 175 21.04 -9.93 -1.84
CA LYS A 175 22.30 -10.30 -2.50
C LYS A 175 23.06 -11.36 -1.71
N GLU A 176 23.18 -11.23 -0.38
CA GLU A 176 23.78 -12.27 0.47
C GLU A 176 23.04 -13.62 0.34
N LEU A 177 21.71 -13.59 0.29
CA LEU A 177 20.90 -14.80 0.09
C LEU A 177 21.12 -15.42 -1.29
N ILE A 178 21.30 -14.63 -2.34
CA ILE A 178 21.65 -15.10 -3.69
C ILE A 178 23.03 -15.77 -3.67
N GLU A 179 24.03 -15.07 -3.11
CA GLU A 179 25.42 -15.52 -3.03
C GLU A 179 25.58 -16.82 -2.23
N SER A 180 24.74 -17.02 -1.20
CA SER A 180 24.74 -18.26 -0.41
C SER A 180 24.51 -19.52 -1.25
N GLY A 181 23.79 -19.40 -2.37
CA GLY A 181 23.39 -20.51 -3.22
C GLY A 181 22.48 -21.55 -2.55
N ALA A 182 22.06 -21.32 -1.30
CA ALA A 182 21.18 -22.19 -0.52
C ALA A 182 19.71 -21.97 -0.89
N ARG A 183 18.85 -22.96 -0.59
CA ARG A 183 17.41 -22.80 -0.76
C ARG A 183 16.86 -21.93 0.37
N VAL A 184 16.15 -20.85 0.04
CA VAL A 184 15.63 -19.89 1.03
C VAL A 184 14.13 -20.07 1.22
N ASP A 185 13.71 -20.05 2.48
CA ASP A 185 12.31 -20.08 2.93
C ASP A 185 12.03 -18.83 3.79
N PHE A 186 11.17 -17.95 3.27
CA PHE A 186 10.68 -16.75 3.96
C PHE A 186 9.42 -17.11 4.75
N THR A 187 9.58 -17.38 6.06
CA THR A 187 8.52 -18.05 6.84
C THR A 187 7.29 -17.18 7.15
N GLN A 188 7.46 -15.86 7.33
CA GLN A 188 6.38 -14.93 7.72
C GLN A 188 5.65 -14.26 6.54
N GLY A 189 6.14 -14.48 5.31
CA GLY A 189 5.64 -13.83 4.09
C GLY A 189 6.37 -12.53 3.74
N ILE A 190 6.26 -12.12 2.47
CA ILE A 190 6.90 -10.96 1.88
C ILE A 190 5.85 -9.87 1.63
N ASP A 191 6.18 -8.63 1.98
CA ASP A 191 5.27 -7.50 1.84
C ASP A 191 5.29 -6.95 0.41
N ALA A 192 4.22 -7.20 -0.34
CA ALA A 192 4.10 -6.82 -1.74
C ALA A 192 4.26 -5.31 -1.98
N ARG A 193 3.99 -4.47 -0.98
CA ARG A 193 4.05 -3.00 -1.14
C ARG A 193 5.46 -2.47 -1.34
N PHE A 194 6.47 -3.26 -0.97
CA PHE A 194 7.89 -2.94 -1.16
C PHE A 194 8.48 -3.57 -2.43
N ILE A 195 7.64 -4.19 -3.27
CA ILE A 195 8.09 -4.73 -4.55
C ILE A 195 8.21 -3.62 -5.58
N THR A 196 9.43 -3.45 -6.08
CA THR A 196 9.78 -2.71 -7.30
C THR A 196 10.32 -3.70 -8.34
N SER A 197 10.60 -3.24 -9.56
CA SER A 197 11.28 -4.04 -10.60
C SER A 197 12.55 -4.68 -10.07
N ASP A 198 13.42 -3.88 -9.47
CA ASP A 198 14.76 -4.29 -9.04
C ASP A 198 14.67 -5.32 -7.91
N ILE A 199 13.73 -5.12 -6.98
CA ILE A 199 13.48 -6.07 -5.90
C ILE A 199 12.88 -7.38 -6.45
N ALA A 200 11.97 -7.32 -7.42
CA ALA A 200 11.41 -8.51 -8.05
C ALA A 200 12.49 -9.32 -8.79
N GLU A 201 13.42 -8.65 -9.47
CA GLU A 201 14.58 -9.29 -10.12
C GLU A 201 15.53 -9.95 -9.12
N LEU A 202 15.82 -9.30 -8.00
CA LEU A 202 16.64 -9.89 -6.93
C LEU A 202 15.96 -11.12 -6.33
N ILE A 203 14.67 -11.04 -6.00
CA ILE A 203 13.92 -12.17 -5.44
C ILE A 203 13.92 -13.37 -6.40
N ASN A 204 13.82 -13.14 -7.72
CA ASN A 204 13.87 -14.22 -8.72
C ASN A 204 15.22 -14.94 -8.82
N GLN A 205 16.30 -14.29 -8.39
CA GLN A 205 17.64 -14.89 -8.34
C GLN A 205 17.83 -15.75 -7.08
N VAL A 206 17.08 -15.48 -6.01
CA VAL A 206 17.10 -16.30 -4.79
C VAL A 206 16.46 -17.66 -5.08
N LYS A 207 17.08 -18.75 -4.61
CA LYS A 207 16.53 -20.11 -4.77
C LYS A 207 15.36 -20.35 -3.82
N ILE A 208 14.16 -19.96 -4.23
CA ILE A 208 12.93 -20.09 -3.45
C ILE A 208 12.07 -21.23 -3.99
N LYS A 209 11.57 -22.10 -3.09
CA LYS A 209 10.60 -23.15 -3.50
C LYS A 209 9.20 -22.60 -3.70
N THR A 210 8.74 -21.80 -2.74
CA THR A 210 7.42 -21.16 -2.75
C THR A 210 7.56 -19.81 -2.06
N ILE A 211 7.16 -18.75 -2.75
CA ILE A 211 7.12 -17.41 -2.19
C ILE A 211 5.71 -17.12 -1.70
N HIS A 212 5.61 -16.52 -0.52
CA HIS A 212 4.36 -16.17 0.11
C HIS A 212 4.30 -14.66 0.29
N PHE A 213 3.22 -14.03 -0.16
CA PHE A 213 2.87 -12.64 0.14
C PHE A 213 1.76 -12.58 1.18
N ALA A 214 1.44 -11.40 1.68
CA ALA A 214 0.30 -11.19 2.58
C ALA A 214 -0.61 -10.06 2.08
N PHE A 215 -1.92 -10.33 2.10
CA PHE A 215 -2.98 -9.37 1.78
C PHE A 215 -3.97 -9.28 2.95
N ASP A 216 -3.46 -8.78 4.07
CA ASP A 216 -4.22 -8.76 5.33
C ASP A 216 -5.25 -7.64 5.42
N PHE A 217 -4.93 -6.44 4.91
CA PHE A 217 -5.80 -5.26 5.06
C PHE A 217 -6.28 -4.67 3.73
N MET A 218 -7.57 -4.38 3.64
CA MET A 218 -8.17 -3.68 2.49
C MET A 218 -7.59 -2.29 2.25
N LYS A 219 -7.21 -1.55 3.29
CA LYS A 219 -6.58 -0.22 3.16
C LYS A 219 -5.29 -0.23 2.32
N ASN A 220 -4.65 -1.39 2.20
CA ASN A 220 -3.40 -1.58 1.47
C ASN A 220 -3.61 -2.15 0.06
N GLU A 221 -4.85 -2.43 -0.35
CA GLU A 221 -5.23 -3.13 -1.58
C GLU A 221 -4.48 -2.61 -2.81
N LYS A 222 -4.67 -1.34 -3.18
CA LYS A 222 -4.01 -0.75 -4.36
C LYS A 222 -2.50 -0.94 -4.39
N ALA A 223 -1.85 -0.77 -3.23
CA ALA A 223 -0.40 -0.89 -3.13
C ALA A 223 0.06 -2.35 -3.23
N ILE A 224 -0.72 -3.28 -2.66
CA ILE A 224 -0.47 -4.72 -2.74
C ILE A 224 -0.68 -5.21 -4.17
N ILE A 225 -1.82 -4.90 -4.79
CA ILE A 225 -2.13 -5.29 -6.17
C ILE A 225 -1.04 -4.81 -7.13
N ARG A 226 -0.65 -3.53 -7.06
CA ARG A 226 0.46 -2.99 -7.87
C ARG A 226 1.77 -3.76 -7.65
N GLY A 227 2.09 -4.09 -6.40
CA GLY A 227 3.30 -4.85 -6.06
C GLY A 227 3.27 -6.28 -6.60
N LEU A 228 2.12 -6.95 -6.50
CA LEU A 228 1.92 -8.29 -7.04
C LEU A 228 1.94 -8.32 -8.57
N GLU A 229 1.33 -7.33 -9.24
CA GLU A 229 1.44 -7.17 -10.68
C GLU A 229 2.88 -6.93 -11.12
N CYS A 230 3.60 -6.08 -10.39
CA CYS A 230 5.03 -5.85 -10.63
C CYS A 230 5.81 -7.16 -10.51
N PHE A 231 5.67 -7.88 -9.38
CA PHE A 231 6.36 -9.16 -9.19
C PHE A 231 6.06 -10.16 -10.31
N LYS A 232 4.79 -10.26 -10.72
CA LYS A 232 4.32 -11.21 -11.73
C LYS A 232 4.98 -10.99 -13.09
N LYS A 233 5.30 -9.75 -13.46
CA LYS A 233 6.00 -9.43 -14.74
C LYS A 233 7.40 -10.02 -14.83
N TYR A 234 8.10 -10.11 -13.70
CA TYR A 234 9.49 -10.60 -13.64
C TYR A 234 9.59 -12.07 -13.22
N TYR A 235 8.53 -12.62 -12.61
CA TYR A 235 8.54 -13.98 -12.08
C TYR A 235 8.67 -15.02 -13.20
N SER A 236 9.77 -15.77 -13.18
CA SER A 236 10.07 -16.81 -14.17
C SER A 236 9.68 -18.23 -13.72
N GLY A 237 9.23 -18.37 -12.46
CA GLY A 237 8.83 -19.65 -11.89
C GLY A 237 7.40 -20.06 -12.24
N SER A 238 6.97 -21.20 -11.70
CA SER A 238 5.60 -21.68 -11.87
C SER A 238 4.63 -20.98 -10.93
N ASP A 239 3.45 -20.61 -11.44
CA ASP A 239 2.34 -20.03 -10.66
C ASP A 239 1.94 -20.84 -9.42
N ARG A 240 2.20 -22.15 -9.40
CA ARG A 240 1.95 -23.00 -8.22
C ARG A 240 2.84 -22.66 -7.01
N ASN A 241 3.92 -21.92 -7.24
CA ASN A 241 4.93 -21.55 -6.25
C ASN A 241 4.76 -20.12 -5.74
N ILE A 242 3.77 -19.37 -6.22
CA ILE A 242 3.46 -18.02 -5.72
C ILE A 242 2.13 -18.08 -4.95
N ARG A 243 2.18 -17.71 -3.68
CA ARG A 243 1.03 -17.75 -2.77
C ARG A 243 0.83 -16.39 -2.13
N CYS A 244 -0.41 -16.11 -1.73
CA CYS A 244 -0.71 -14.91 -0.95
C CYS A 244 -1.67 -15.28 0.18
N TYR A 245 -1.26 -15.00 1.41
CA TYR A 245 -2.08 -15.15 2.60
C TYR A 245 -3.17 -14.09 2.62
N VAL A 246 -4.40 -14.50 2.97
CA VAL A 246 -5.54 -13.61 3.11
C VAL A 246 -6.12 -13.82 4.51
N LEU A 247 -5.88 -12.87 5.41
CA LEU A 247 -6.49 -12.89 6.73
C LEU A 247 -7.98 -12.49 6.63
N THR A 248 -8.84 -13.32 7.21
CA THR A 248 -10.31 -13.18 7.22
C THR A 248 -10.84 -13.27 8.65
N ASN A 249 -12.09 -12.88 8.87
CA ASN A 249 -12.74 -12.86 10.20
C ASN A 249 -12.03 -11.93 11.21
N TYR A 250 -11.48 -10.82 10.73
CA TYR A 250 -10.80 -9.82 11.57
C TYR A 250 -11.46 -8.45 11.48
N ASP A 251 -11.27 -7.75 10.36
CA ASP A 251 -11.77 -6.39 10.12
C ASP A 251 -12.33 -6.19 8.70
N THR A 252 -12.76 -7.29 8.06
CA THR A 252 -13.27 -7.32 6.68
C THR A 252 -14.63 -7.97 6.57
N SER A 253 -15.40 -7.56 5.55
CA SER A 253 -16.65 -8.21 5.16
C SER A 253 -16.40 -9.47 4.33
N HIS A 254 -17.40 -10.35 4.21
CA HIS A 254 -17.27 -11.54 3.35
C HIS A 254 -17.11 -11.20 1.87
N GLU A 255 -17.69 -10.09 1.42
CA GLU A 255 -17.51 -9.56 0.06
C GLU A 255 -16.07 -9.09 -0.16
N GLU A 256 -15.47 -8.42 0.82
CA GLU A 256 -14.04 -8.03 0.77
C GLU A 256 -13.12 -9.25 0.81
N ASP A 257 -13.45 -10.26 1.61
CA ASP A 257 -12.73 -11.53 1.65
C ASP A 257 -12.77 -12.24 0.29
N TRP A 258 -13.95 -12.32 -0.32
CA TRP A 258 -14.12 -12.90 -1.65
C TRP A 258 -13.38 -12.10 -2.72
N TYR A 259 -13.49 -10.78 -2.69
CA TYR A 259 -12.78 -9.88 -3.61
C TYR A 259 -11.28 -10.15 -3.60
N ARG A 260 -10.65 -10.14 -2.42
CA ARG A 260 -9.21 -10.37 -2.31
C ARG A 260 -8.81 -11.73 -2.87
N VAL A 261 -9.56 -12.78 -2.54
CA VAL A 261 -9.31 -14.14 -3.07
C VAL A 261 -9.44 -14.17 -4.59
N ARG A 262 -10.50 -13.58 -5.15
CA ARG A 262 -10.74 -13.52 -6.59
C ARG A 262 -9.67 -12.72 -7.32
N SER A 263 -9.31 -11.54 -6.83
CA SER A 263 -8.27 -10.70 -7.43
C SER A 263 -6.91 -11.41 -7.47
N LEU A 264 -6.57 -12.17 -6.42
CA LEU A 264 -5.34 -12.97 -6.42
C LEU A 264 -5.35 -14.05 -7.49
N ILE A 265 -6.49 -14.73 -7.70
CA ILE A 265 -6.64 -15.75 -8.74
C ILE A 265 -6.55 -15.13 -10.14
N GLU A 266 -7.21 -13.99 -10.36
CA GLU A 266 -7.14 -13.24 -11.62
C GLU A 266 -5.69 -12.81 -11.95
N LEU A 267 -4.89 -12.47 -10.93
CA LEU A 267 -3.45 -12.20 -11.07
C LEU A 267 -2.57 -13.45 -11.19
N GLY A 268 -3.16 -14.66 -11.09
CA GLY A 268 -2.45 -15.94 -11.19
C GLY A 268 -1.68 -16.34 -9.93
N TYR A 269 -2.07 -15.84 -8.76
CA TYR A 269 -1.54 -16.26 -7.46
C TYR A 269 -2.43 -17.32 -6.82
N GLN A 270 -1.85 -18.18 -6.00
CA GLN A 270 -2.62 -19.08 -5.15
C GLN A 270 -3.03 -18.37 -3.84
N PRO A 271 -4.31 -18.03 -3.64
CA PRO A 271 -4.78 -17.51 -2.37
C PRO A 271 -4.74 -18.59 -1.28
N TYR A 272 -4.36 -18.17 -0.07
CA TYR A 272 -4.39 -19.01 1.11
C TYR A 272 -5.14 -18.27 2.23
N VAL A 273 -6.39 -18.65 2.45
CA VAL A 273 -7.28 -18.04 3.44
C VAL A 273 -6.88 -18.50 4.83
N MET A 274 -6.58 -17.51 5.68
CA MET A 274 -6.31 -17.66 7.09
C MET A 274 -7.48 -17.08 7.88
N ILE A 275 -8.09 -17.90 8.73
CA ILE A 275 -9.25 -17.49 9.51
C ILE A 275 -8.78 -17.08 10.90
N TYR A 276 -8.89 -15.79 11.22
CA TYR A 276 -8.61 -15.29 12.56
C TYR A 276 -9.62 -15.86 13.56
N GLN A 277 -9.17 -16.23 14.77
CA GLN A 277 -10.01 -16.84 15.82
C GLN A 277 -10.93 -17.95 15.30
N LYS A 278 -10.34 -18.95 14.66
CA LYS A 278 -11.06 -20.10 14.08
C LYS A 278 -12.03 -20.71 15.09
N GLY A 279 -13.28 -20.91 14.65
CA GLY A 279 -14.41 -21.30 15.51
C GLY A 279 -15.45 -20.19 15.71
N THR A 280 -15.07 -18.92 15.51
CA THR A 280 -15.97 -17.76 15.65
C THR A 280 -16.56 -17.25 14.32
N HIS A 281 -16.07 -17.78 13.19
CA HIS A 281 -16.39 -17.32 11.85
C HIS A 281 -17.68 -17.92 11.29
N ASN A 282 -18.28 -17.23 10.30
CA ASN A 282 -19.39 -17.76 9.52
C ASN A 282 -18.95 -18.95 8.66
N ARG A 283 -19.90 -19.86 8.38
CA ARG A 283 -19.70 -21.05 7.53
C ARG A 283 -19.12 -20.73 6.15
N PHE A 284 -19.44 -19.58 5.57
CA PHE A 284 -18.86 -19.09 4.32
C PHE A 284 -17.33 -19.19 4.32
N LEU A 285 -16.66 -18.73 5.37
CA LEU A 285 -15.20 -18.74 5.45
C LEU A 285 -14.62 -20.14 5.61
N THR A 286 -15.35 -21.08 6.21
CA THR A 286 -14.95 -22.49 6.21
C THR A 286 -14.91 -23.05 4.80
N ASP A 287 -15.95 -22.78 4.00
CA ASP A 287 -16.06 -23.29 2.63
C ASP A 287 -15.03 -22.60 1.72
N LEU A 288 -14.88 -21.27 1.84
CA LEU A 288 -13.89 -20.49 1.11
C LEU A 288 -12.46 -20.97 1.41
N ALA A 289 -12.11 -21.16 2.69
CA ALA A 289 -10.78 -21.65 3.05
C ALA A 289 -10.54 -23.09 2.58
N ARG A 290 -11.53 -23.97 2.65
CA ARG A 290 -11.40 -25.35 2.15
C ARG A 290 -11.14 -25.38 0.65
N TRP A 291 -11.88 -24.58 -0.12
CA TRP A 291 -11.69 -24.46 -1.57
C TRP A 291 -10.37 -23.78 -1.91
N SER A 292 -10.12 -22.59 -1.36
CA SER A 292 -8.94 -21.76 -1.64
C SER A 292 -7.65 -22.45 -1.25
N ASN A 293 -7.58 -23.10 -0.09
CA ASN A 293 -6.30 -23.66 0.41
C ASN A 293 -5.98 -25.01 -0.23
N SER A 294 -6.91 -25.58 -1.00
CA SER A 294 -6.72 -26.80 -1.77
C SER A 294 -6.46 -26.46 -3.24
N LEU A 295 -5.20 -26.56 -3.66
CA LEU A 295 -4.78 -26.36 -5.06
C LEU A 295 -5.58 -27.21 -6.06
N PHE A 296 -5.99 -28.42 -5.67
CA PHE A 296 -6.80 -29.31 -6.52
C PHE A 296 -8.20 -28.72 -6.75
N LEU A 297 -8.95 -28.47 -5.67
CA LEU A 297 -10.29 -27.87 -5.73
C LEU A 297 -10.29 -26.52 -6.46
N ASN A 298 -9.40 -25.60 -6.08
CA ASN A 298 -9.33 -24.26 -6.66
C ASN A 298 -9.08 -24.27 -8.18
N ARG A 299 -8.36 -25.26 -8.70
CA ARG A 299 -8.11 -25.42 -10.14
C ARG A 299 -9.18 -26.23 -10.87
N ALA A 300 -9.89 -27.10 -10.16
CA ALA A 300 -10.88 -27.99 -10.75
C ALA A 300 -12.23 -27.30 -10.96
N VAL A 301 -12.58 -26.33 -10.10
CA VAL A 301 -13.89 -25.66 -10.13
C VAL A 301 -13.78 -24.25 -9.59
N SER A 302 -14.58 -23.32 -10.14
CA SER A 302 -14.78 -21.98 -9.59
C SER A 302 -15.30 -22.06 -8.15
N PHE A 303 -15.13 -21.02 -7.35
CA PHE A 303 -15.68 -21.04 -6.00
C PHE A 303 -17.20 -21.05 -6.03
N GLU A 304 -17.79 -20.33 -6.97
CA GLU A 304 -19.23 -20.20 -7.18
C GLU A 304 -19.89 -21.55 -7.47
N ASP A 305 -19.27 -22.38 -8.29
CA ASP A 305 -19.79 -23.69 -8.69
C ASP A 305 -19.32 -24.82 -7.74
N TYR A 306 -18.49 -24.49 -6.74
CA TYR A 306 -18.04 -25.46 -5.74
C TYR A 306 -19.22 -25.96 -4.89
N VAL A 307 -19.36 -27.28 -4.77
CA VAL A 307 -20.36 -27.95 -3.93
C VAL A 307 -19.65 -28.52 -2.69
N PRO A 308 -19.68 -27.84 -1.54
CA PRO A 308 -18.95 -28.24 -0.33
C PRO A 308 -19.62 -29.36 0.47
N ARG A 309 -20.91 -29.62 0.21
CA ARG A 309 -21.84 -30.38 1.06
C ARG A 309 -22.53 -31.49 0.27
N LYS A 310 -23.16 -32.42 0.98
CA LYS A 310 -23.93 -33.54 0.41
C LYS A 310 -25.32 -33.15 -0.10
N ASP A 311 -25.81 -31.96 0.24
CA ASP A 311 -27.11 -31.46 -0.20
C ASP A 311 -27.13 -31.03 -1.68
N GLY A 312 -25.98 -31.06 -2.35
CA GLY A 312 -25.84 -30.74 -3.77
C GLY A 312 -25.78 -29.25 -4.09
N LYS A 313 -25.97 -28.36 -3.10
CA LYS A 313 -26.03 -26.91 -3.34
C LYS A 313 -24.64 -26.31 -3.53
N SER A 314 -24.46 -25.63 -4.65
CA SER A 314 -23.28 -24.84 -4.98
C SER A 314 -23.09 -23.65 -4.02
N CYS A 315 -21.89 -23.08 -3.96
CA CYS A 315 -21.65 -21.86 -3.20
C CYS A 315 -22.47 -20.68 -3.75
N ARG A 316 -22.72 -20.61 -5.07
CA ARG A 316 -23.60 -19.58 -5.66
C ARG A 316 -25.01 -19.63 -5.07
N GLU A 317 -25.56 -20.82 -4.87
CA GLU A 317 -26.89 -21.00 -4.27
C GLU A 317 -26.90 -20.73 -2.77
N LEU A 318 -25.78 -20.97 -2.08
CA LEU A 318 -25.70 -20.76 -0.64
C LEU A 318 -25.35 -19.34 -0.23
N TYR A 319 -24.60 -18.63 -1.06
CA TYR A 319 -24.05 -17.32 -0.75
C TYR A 319 -24.35 -16.30 -1.86
N PRO A 320 -25.60 -16.21 -2.37
CA PRO A 320 -25.92 -15.38 -3.53
C PRO A 320 -25.62 -13.90 -3.29
N GLU A 321 -25.83 -13.40 -2.07
CA GLU A 321 -25.60 -12.00 -1.69
C GLU A 321 -24.12 -11.59 -1.72
N ILE A 322 -23.23 -12.55 -1.49
CA ILE A 322 -21.77 -12.34 -1.46
C ILE A 322 -21.19 -12.45 -2.87
N LEU A 323 -21.66 -13.45 -3.65
CA LEU A 323 -21.04 -13.82 -4.92
C LEU A 323 -21.63 -13.11 -6.15
N ASN A 324 -22.85 -12.56 -6.10
CA ASN A 324 -23.51 -11.98 -7.28
C ASN A 324 -23.30 -10.46 -7.47
N LYS A 325 -22.58 -9.76 -6.59
CA LYS A 325 -22.28 -8.33 -6.79
C LYS A 325 -21.10 -8.17 -7.76
N LYS A 326 -21.40 -7.69 -8.98
CA LYS A 326 -20.40 -7.42 -10.04
C LYS A 326 -19.48 -6.22 -9.76
N GLU A 327 -19.83 -5.36 -8.81
CA GLU A 327 -19.02 -4.21 -8.45
C GLU A 327 -18.95 -4.09 -6.93
N ILE A 328 -17.75 -4.27 -6.38
CA ILE A 328 -17.43 -3.72 -5.07
C ILE A 328 -16.93 -2.33 -5.35
N VAL A 329 -17.83 -1.35 -5.24
CA VAL A 329 -17.41 0.03 -5.03
C VAL A 329 -16.65 -0.01 -3.71
N VAL A 330 -15.32 0.07 -3.77
CA VAL A 330 -14.47 0.29 -2.60
C VAL A 330 -14.85 1.67 -2.06
N MET A 331 -15.89 1.69 -1.22
CA MET A 331 -16.16 2.84 -0.38
C MET A 331 -14.94 3.00 0.52
N PRO A 332 -14.39 4.22 0.69
CA PRO A 332 -13.31 4.42 1.64
C PRO A 332 -13.75 3.87 2.99
N ALA A 333 -13.01 2.88 3.48
CA ALA A 333 -13.26 2.26 4.77
C ALA A 333 -13.42 3.37 5.83
N LYS A 334 -14.48 3.27 6.64
CA LYS A 334 -14.62 4.05 7.87
C LYS A 334 -13.32 3.91 8.65
N THR A 335 -12.54 4.97 8.65
CA THR A 335 -11.30 5.05 9.40
C THR A 335 -11.69 5.39 10.83
N GLU A 336 -11.99 4.38 11.65
CA GLU A 336 -11.83 4.54 13.09
C GLU A 336 -10.32 4.54 13.39
N LYS A 337 -9.71 5.72 13.24
CA LYS A 337 -8.39 6.00 13.81
C LYS A 337 -8.59 6.08 15.32
N THR A 338 -7.90 5.25 16.10
CA THR A 338 -7.59 5.61 17.48
C THR A 338 -6.68 6.84 17.41
N PRO A 339 -7.15 8.01 17.86
CA PRO A 339 -6.45 9.26 17.60
C PRO A 339 -5.26 9.40 18.55
N ALA A 340 -4.15 9.96 18.05
CA ALA A 340 -3.29 10.79 18.88
C ALA A 340 -4.23 11.76 19.63
N PRO A 341 -4.06 11.98 20.95
CA PRO A 341 -5.11 12.42 21.87
C PRO A 341 -6.11 13.32 21.15
N ALA A 342 -7.33 12.82 20.93
CA ALA A 342 -8.36 13.49 20.15
C ALA A 342 -8.44 14.93 20.63
N VAL A 343 -7.93 15.86 19.83
CA VAL A 343 -8.13 17.27 20.11
C VAL A 343 -9.61 17.48 19.85
N ASP A 344 -10.38 17.61 20.92
CA ASP A 344 -11.79 17.93 20.81
C ASP A 344 -11.92 19.35 20.24
N TYR A 345 -12.38 19.44 19.00
CA TYR A 345 -12.60 20.71 18.32
C TYR A 345 -14.01 21.26 18.58
N SER A 346 -14.93 20.50 19.18
CA SER A 346 -16.34 20.87 19.28
C SER A 346 -16.57 22.18 20.03
N GLY A 347 -15.77 22.45 21.07
CA GLY A 347 -15.80 23.70 21.84
C GLY A 347 -15.08 24.90 21.20
N MET A 348 -14.55 24.77 19.98
CA MET A 348 -13.86 25.87 19.29
C MET A 348 -14.80 26.63 18.34
N ASN A 349 -14.61 27.94 18.25
CA ASN A 349 -15.31 28.81 17.30
C ASN A 349 -14.80 28.62 15.86
N ILE A 350 -15.57 29.15 14.90
CA ILE A 350 -15.30 28.97 13.48
C ILE A 350 -13.93 29.51 13.04
N CYS A 351 -13.50 30.65 13.59
CA CYS A 351 -12.19 31.24 13.29
C CYS A 351 -11.03 30.32 13.69
N ARG A 352 -11.11 29.72 14.87
CA ARG A 352 -10.06 28.85 15.39
C ARG A 352 -9.96 27.55 14.59
N LYS A 353 -11.12 26.96 14.26
CA LYS A 353 -11.19 25.77 13.40
C LYS A 353 -10.62 26.03 12.02
N LEU A 354 -10.93 27.19 11.42
CA LEU A 354 -10.41 27.54 10.09
C LEU A 354 -8.89 27.72 10.10
N GLN A 355 -8.34 28.34 11.15
CA GLN A 355 -6.89 28.47 11.30
C GLN A 355 -6.19 27.11 11.42
N ILE A 356 -6.78 26.16 12.16
CA ILE A 356 -6.25 24.79 12.28
C ILE A 356 -6.34 24.06 10.93
N ALA A 357 -7.45 24.22 10.20
CA ALA A 357 -7.63 23.61 8.89
C ALA A 357 -6.56 24.10 7.90
N ARG A 358 -6.27 25.41 7.87
CA ARG A 358 -5.20 26.01 7.06
C ARG A 358 -3.82 25.42 7.40
N LEU A 359 -3.50 25.31 8.69
CA LEU A 359 -2.22 24.73 9.13
C LEU A 359 -2.08 23.26 8.71
N LYS A 360 -3.14 22.46 8.91
CA LYS A 360 -3.16 21.04 8.50
C LYS A 360 -3.03 20.89 6.99
N PHE A 361 -3.67 21.76 6.22
CA PHE A 361 -3.60 21.74 4.76
C PHE A 361 -2.18 22.07 4.28
N LEU A 362 -1.54 23.07 4.88
CA LEU A 362 -0.13 23.40 4.63
C LEU A 362 0.81 22.22 4.94
N GLN A 363 0.60 21.54 6.07
CA GLN A 363 1.40 20.39 6.50
C GLN A 363 1.20 19.16 5.61
N ALA A 364 0.05 19.04 4.93
CA ALA A 364 -0.22 17.94 4.01
C ALA A 364 0.66 17.98 2.75
N GLY A 365 1.31 19.11 2.44
CA GLY A 365 2.30 19.20 1.37
C GLY A 365 1.73 18.93 -0.03
N VAL A 366 0.51 19.42 -0.31
CA VAL A 366 -0.21 19.21 -1.58
C VAL A 366 0.63 19.72 -2.75
N LYS A 367 0.77 18.90 -3.80
CA LYS A 367 1.52 19.22 -5.02
C LYS A 367 0.57 19.64 -6.14
N LYS A 368 1.01 20.58 -6.97
CA LYS A 368 0.30 21.03 -8.18
C LYS A 368 0.36 19.96 -9.25
N THR A 369 -0.75 19.68 -9.92
CA THR A 369 -0.78 18.77 -11.08
C THR A 369 -1.17 19.46 -12.38
N GLY A 370 -1.84 20.62 -12.31
CA GLY A 370 -2.28 21.40 -13.47
C GLY A 370 -1.11 22.08 -14.18
N LYS A 371 -1.11 22.01 -15.52
CA LYS A 371 -0.05 22.58 -16.38
C LYS A 371 -0.66 23.61 -17.34
N ASN A 372 -0.12 24.83 -17.35
CA ASN A 372 -0.40 25.81 -18.40
C ASN A 372 0.81 25.89 -19.34
N ILE A 373 0.69 25.24 -20.50
CA ILE A 373 1.79 25.10 -21.47
C ILE A 373 2.11 26.44 -22.14
N HIS A 374 1.10 27.29 -22.37
CA HIS A 374 1.27 28.58 -23.06
C HIS A 374 1.95 29.64 -22.20
N LEU A 375 1.75 29.58 -20.88
CA LEU A 375 2.31 30.53 -19.92
C LEU A 375 3.44 29.91 -19.07
N GLU A 376 3.85 28.67 -19.39
CA GLU A 376 4.96 27.94 -18.78
C GLU A 376 4.92 27.88 -17.23
N PHE A 377 3.74 27.66 -16.63
CA PHE A 377 3.60 27.50 -15.17
C PHE A 377 2.65 26.38 -14.73
N MET A 378 2.84 25.90 -13.50
CA MET A 378 1.97 24.92 -12.85
C MET A 378 0.99 25.58 -11.89
N TYR A 379 -0.23 25.07 -11.83
CA TYR A 379 -1.31 25.54 -10.96
C TYR A 379 -2.00 24.37 -10.24
N PHE A 380 -2.70 24.66 -9.14
CA PHE A 380 -3.47 23.62 -8.44
C PHE A 380 -4.75 23.25 -9.19
N GLU A 381 -5.02 21.97 -9.36
CA GLU A 381 -6.32 21.49 -9.79
C GLU A 381 -7.26 21.31 -8.60
N LEU A 382 -8.58 21.25 -8.85
CA LEU A 382 -9.55 20.95 -7.79
C LEU A 382 -9.31 19.56 -7.19
N SER A 383 -8.84 18.60 -8.00
CA SER A 383 -8.41 17.26 -7.57
C SER A 383 -7.26 17.30 -6.57
N ASP A 384 -6.39 18.32 -6.64
CA ASP A 384 -5.29 18.50 -5.69
C ASP A 384 -5.80 19.05 -4.35
N ILE A 385 -6.76 19.99 -4.39
CA ILE A 385 -7.19 20.75 -3.21
C ILE A 385 -8.35 20.06 -2.48
N VAL A 386 -9.44 19.77 -3.19
CA VAL A 386 -10.74 19.42 -2.58
C VAL A 386 -10.67 18.15 -1.72
N PRO A 387 -10.07 17.02 -2.16
CA PRO A 387 -10.05 15.81 -1.34
C PRO A 387 -9.31 15.98 -0.01
N VAL A 388 -8.21 16.75 -0.03
CA VAL A 388 -7.40 17.01 1.18
C VAL A 388 -8.11 18.02 2.08
N ALA A 389 -8.69 19.07 1.51
CA ALA A 389 -9.44 20.08 2.24
C ALA A 389 -10.67 19.52 2.93
N GLU A 390 -11.49 18.72 2.23
CA GLU A 390 -12.71 18.11 2.77
C GLU A 390 -12.39 17.13 3.92
N SER A 391 -11.32 16.36 3.80
CA SER A 391 -10.84 15.47 4.87
C SER A 391 -10.49 16.26 6.13
N ILE A 392 -9.80 17.39 5.98
CA ILE A 392 -9.41 18.25 7.10
C ILE A 392 -10.62 18.98 7.70
N PHE A 393 -11.51 19.51 6.85
CA PHE A 393 -12.71 20.22 7.28
C PHE A 393 -13.64 19.29 8.07
N THR A 394 -13.78 18.04 7.63
CA THR A 394 -14.48 16.99 8.37
C THR A 394 -13.82 16.73 9.73
N GLU A 395 -12.49 16.68 9.79
CA GLU A 395 -11.75 16.45 11.04
C GLU A 395 -11.98 17.57 12.07
N VAL A 396 -11.99 18.84 11.63
CA VAL A 396 -12.09 20.00 12.54
C VAL A 396 -13.52 20.50 12.78
N GLY A 397 -14.52 19.90 12.14
CA GLY A 397 -15.93 20.30 12.27
C GLY A 397 -16.30 21.55 11.46
N LEU A 398 -15.78 21.67 10.24
CA LEU A 398 -16.12 22.75 9.30
C LEU A 398 -16.80 22.23 8.03
N LEU A 399 -17.61 23.07 7.41
CA LEU A 399 -18.18 22.85 6.08
C LEU A 399 -18.00 24.10 5.23
N MET A 400 -17.45 23.95 4.02
CA MET A 400 -17.41 25.03 3.02
C MET A 400 -18.51 24.82 1.97
N ALA A 401 -19.38 25.81 1.80
CA ALA A 401 -20.42 25.81 0.78
C ALA A 401 -20.21 26.97 -0.21
N PRO A 402 -19.87 26.67 -1.47
CA PRO A 402 -19.78 27.68 -2.52
C PRO A 402 -21.16 27.98 -3.11
N THR A 403 -21.40 29.24 -3.45
CA THR A 403 -22.58 29.75 -4.19
C THR A 403 -22.10 30.64 -5.32
N PHE A 404 -22.63 30.46 -6.53
CA PHE A 404 -22.24 31.22 -7.71
C PHE A 404 -23.41 32.10 -8.18
N GLY A 405 -23.28 33.41 -8.00
CA GLY A 405 -24.23 34.42 -8.48
C GLY A 405 -23.88 34.93 -9.88
N LYS A 406 -24.52 36.01 -10.31
CA LYS A 406 -24.23 36.65 -11.60
C LYS A 406 -22.98 37.54 -11.59
N GLU A 407 -22.69 38.14 -10.44
CA GLU A 407 -21.61 39.13 -10.28
C GLU A 407 -20.53 38.66 -9.29
N TYR A 408 -20.89 37.72 -8.39
CA TYR A 408 -20.02 37.26 -7.32
C TYR A 408 -20.14 35.75 -7.11
N ALA A 409 -19.01 35.13 -6.78
CA ALA A 409 -18.92 33.79 -6.22
C ALA A 409 -18.61 33.92 -4.73
N ILE A 410 -19.35 33.18 -3.91
CA ILE A 410 -19.29 33.26 -2.46
C ILE A 410 -18.95 31.89 -1.90
N ALA A 411 -18.00 31.81 -0.98
CA ALA A 411 -17.80 30.64 -0.13
C ALA A 411 -18.18 30.96 1.31
N LYS A 412 -19.17 30.23 1.83
CA LYS A 412 -19.53 30.28 3.25
C LYS A 412 -18.91 29.11 3.97
N VAL A 413 -18.11 29.38 4.99
CA VAL A 413 -17.60 28.37 5.90
C VAL A 413 -18.51 28.35 7.12
N PHE A 414 -18.99 27.17 7.51
CA PHE A 414 -19.86 26.95 8.67
C PHE A 414 -19.13 26.15 9.73
N ASN A 415 -19.44 26.44 11.00
CA ASN A 415 -19.13 25.55 12.11
C ASN A 415 -20.19 24.46 12.18
N CYS A 416 -19.79 23.20 12.02
CA CYS A 416 -20.73 22.08 12.06
C CYS A 416 -21.20 21.74 13.49
N ASP A 417 -20.46 22.19 14.50
CA ASP A 417 -20.73 21.90 15.91
C ASP A 417 -21.56 23.00 16.59
N ASP A 418 -21.66 24.19 16.00
CA ASP A 418 -22.51 25.30 16.45
C ASP A 418 -23.29 25.87 15.26
N ARG A 419 -24.60 25.59 15.24
CA ARG A 419 -25.50 26.04 14.15
C ARG A 419 -25.95 27.49 14.29
N ASP A 420 -25.80 28.06 15.49
CA ASP A 420 -26.21 29.44 15.77
C ASP A 420 -25.05 30.42 15.50
N GLU A 421 -23.82 29.93 15.34
CA GLU A 421 -22.66 30.72 14.93
C GLU A 421 -22.75 31.17 13.46
N GLU A 422 -22.54 32.47 13.22
CA GLU A 422 -22.57 33.03 11.86
C GLU A 422 -21.40 32.49 10.99
N PRO A 423 -21.65 32.13 9.72
CA PRO A 423 -20.61 31.62 8.84
C PRO A 423 -19.64 32.70 8.40
N ILE A 424 -18.36 32.34 8.26
CA ILE A 424 -17.36 33.22 7.62
C ILE A 424 -17.65 33.22 6.12
N THR A 425 -17.84 34.41 5.55
CA THR A 425 -18.13 34.60 4.13
C THR A 425 -16.91 35.13 3.40
N PHE A 426 -16.50 34.42 2.35
CA PHE A 426 -15.47 34.84 1.41
C PHE A 426 -16.13 35.16 0.08
N GLU A 427 -15.84 36.32 -0.49
CA GLU A 427 -16.44 36.78 -1.74
C GLU A 427 -15.35 37.04 -2.78
N ALA A 428 -15.60 36.59 -4.01
CA ALA A 428 -14.77 36.86 -5.16
C ALA A 428 -15.65 37.33 -6.33
N PRO A 429 -15.25 38.38 -7.08
CA PRO A 429 -15.94 38.76 -8.31
C PRO A 429 -16.02 37.57 -9.27
N PHE A 430 -17.19 37.38 -9.89
CA PHE A 430 -17.42 36.28 -10.82
C PHE A 430 -18.03 36.79 -12.13
N THR A 431 -17.27 36.66 -13.20
CA THR A 431 -17.71 36.94 -14.56
C THR A 431 -17.78 35.63 -15.32
N GLN A 432 -18.97 35.28 -15.83
CA GLN A 432 -19.12 34.11 -16.69
C GLN A 432 -18.39 34.34 -18.01
N ILE A 433 -17.58 33.37 -18.42
CA ILE A 433 -16.86 33.42 -19.68
C ILE A 433 -17.87 33.21 -20.83
N ALA A 434 -17.76 34.02 -21.88
CA ALA A 434 -18.56 33.87 -23.08
C ALA A 434 -18.23 32.56 -23.82
N PRO A 435 -19.19 31.97 -24.57
CA PRO A 435 -18.92 30.85 -25.47
C PRO A 435 -17.70 31.08 -26.36
N ILE A 436 -16.84 30.07 -26.50
CA ILE A 436 -15.62 30.17 -27.32
C ILE A 436 -16.03 30.07 -28.78
N ILE A 437 -15.70 31.09 -29.57
CA ILE A 437 -15.89 31.09 -31.04
C ILE A 437 -14.56 30.68 -31.67
N SER A 438 -14.58 29.68 -32.55
CA SER A 438 -13.39 29.26 -33.30
C SER A 438 -12.91 30.37 -34.23
N ASN A 439 -11.66 30.28 -34.69
CA ASN A 439 -11.11 31.14 -35.75
C ASN A 439 -11.88 31.04 -37.08
N SER A 440 -12.78 30.05 -37.22
CA SER A 440 -13.68 29.85 -38.35
C SER A 440 -15.12 30.35 -38.11
N GLY A 441 -15.37 31.05 -36.98
CA GLY A 441 -16.68 31.63 -36.66
C GLY A 441 -17.72 30.65 -36.12
N LYS A 442 -17.35 29.39 -35.85
CA LYS A 442 -18.25 28.40 -35.23
C LYS A 442 -18.15 28.47 -33.71
N VAL A 443 -19.30 28.48 -33.04
CA VAL A 443 -19.37 28.36 -31.57
C VAL A 443 -18.89 26.95 -31.19
N VAL A 444 -17.78 26.87 -30.47
CA VAL A 444 -17.08 25.62 -30.10
C VAL A 444 -17.61 25.06 -28.78
N THR A 445 -18.00 25.94 -27.86
CA THR A 445 -18.60 25.56 -26.57
C THR A 445 -19.99 26.14 -26.44
N ASN A 446 -20.97 25.35 -25.99
CA ASN A 446 -22.29 25.89 -25.71
C ASN A 446 -22.29 26.70 -24.39
N GLU A 447 -23.34 27.49 -24.15
CA GLU A 447 -23.43 28.36 -22.96
C GLU A 447 -23.31 27.58 -21.65
N MET A 448 -23.84 26.36 -21.59
CA MET A 448 -23.77 25.48 -20.42
C MET A 448 -22.33 25.01 -20.13
N GLN A 449 -21.56 24.69 -21.17
CA GLN A 449 -20.16 24.26 -21.06
C GLN A 449 -19.25 25.43 -20.67
N ALA A 450 -19.52 26.63 -21.20
CA ALA A 450 -18.81 27.85 -20.80
C ALA A 450 -19.10 28.21 -19.34
N LEU A 451 -20.35 28.06 -18.90
CA LEU A 451 -20.75 28.23 -17.50
C LEU A 451 -20.07 27.20 -16.59
N GLY A 452 -20.11 25.91 -16.93
CA GLY A 452 -19.48 24.84 -16.14
C GLY A 452 -17.97 25.01 -15.99
N SER A 453 -17.30 25.48 -17.04
CA SER A 453 -15.87 25.82 -17.00
C SER A 453 -15.61 27.00 -16.06
N SER A 454 -16.43 28.06 -16.15
CA SER A 454 -16.33 29.25 -15.30
C SER A 454 -16.56 28.91 -13.82
N ILE A 455 -17.53 28.04 -13.50
CA ILE A 455 -17.80 27.53 -12.15
C ILE A 455 -16.62 26.71 -11.63
N THR A 456 -16.07 25.80 -12.44
CA THR A 456 -14.94 24.96 -12.05
C THR A 456 -13.70 25.80 -11.74
N TYR A 457 -13.45 26.83 -12.56
CA TYR A 457 -12.37 27.78 -12.35
C TYR A 457 -12.58 28.58 -11.05
N MET A 458 -13.76 29.19 -10.86
CA MET A 458 -14.02 29.98 -9.66
C MET A 458 -14.08 29.16 -8.37
N ARG A 459 -14.57 27.91 -8.43
CA ARG A 459 -14.57 27.02 -7.27
C ARG A 459 -13.15 26.80 -6.73
N ARG A 460 -12.14 26.79 -7.60
CA ARG A 460 -10.73 26.68 -7.21
C ARG A 460 -10.26 27.93 -6.46
N TYR A 461 -10.57 29.13 -6.97
CA TYR A 461 -10.25 30.39 -6.28
C TYR A 461 -10.91 30.50 -4.93
N LEU A 462 -12.18 30.10 -4.80
CA LEU A 462 -12.87 30.08 -3.52
C LEU A 462 -12.16 29.19 -2.50
N TRP A 463 -11.70 27.99 -2.91
CA TRP A 463 -10.89 27.13 -2.05
C TRP A 463 -9.54 27.74 -1.70
N GLN A 464 -8.87 28.39 -2.64
CA GLN A 464 -7.61 29.09 -2.39
C GLN A 464 -7.78 30.23 -1.37
N LEU A 465 -8.85 31.02 -1.48
CA LEU A 465 -9.19 32.10 -0.53
C LEU A 465 -9.52 31.54 0.86
N VAL A 466 -10.32 30.48 0.93
CA VAL A 466 -10.71 29.86 2.21
C VAL A 466 -9.48 29.25 2.91
N LEU A 467 -8.61 28.56 2.17
CA LEU A 467 -7.43 27.87 2.72
C LEU A 467 -6.16 28.72 2.79
N ASP A 468 -6.24 29.98 2.35
CA ASP A 468 -5.09 30.90 2.31
C ASP A 468 -3.91 30.33 1.51
N ILE A 469 -4.22 29.76 0.34
CA ILE A 469 -3.22 29.21 -0.58
C ILE A 469 -2.56 30.36 -1.32
N ILE A 470 -1.30 30.64 -0.99
CA ILE A 470 -0.51 31.68 -1.64
C ILE A 470 0.17 31.10 -2.89
N GLU A 471 -0.13 31.68 -4.05
CA GLU A 471 0.65 31.48 -5.27
C GLU A 471 1.69 32.60 -5.40
N ALA A 472 2.86 32.32 -5.98
CA ALA A 472 3.82 33.37 -6.26
C ALA A 472 3.35 34.17 -7.48
N ASP A 473 3.02 35.44 -7.30
CA ASP A 473 2.66 36.33 -8.41
C ASP A 473 3.85 36.48 -9.37
N SER A 474 3.61 36.11 -10.63
CA SER A 474 4.55 36.33 -11.73
C SER A 474 3.95 37.25 -12.79
N ILE A 475 3.27 38.31 -12.36
CA ILE A 475 2.78 39.38 -13.23
C ILE A 475 3.30 40.69 -12.66
N ASP A 476 4.50 41.06 -13.09
CA ASP A 476 4.94 42.46 -13.10
C ASP A 476 5.87 42.60 -14.31
N ASN A 477 5.26 42.99 -15.44
CA ASN A 477 5.87 43.78 -16.53
C ASN A 477 5.01 43.67 -17.80
N THR A 478 3.84 44.30 -17.77
CA THR A 478 3.21 44.84 -19.00
C THR A 478 2.10 45.80 -18.58
N SER A 479 2.45 47.00 -18.12
CA SER A 479 1.54 48.17 -18.11
C SER A 479 2.32 49.46 -17.83
N GLY A 480 2.27 50.40 -18.76
CA GLY A 480 2.49 51.84 -18.50
C GLY A 480 3.84 52.42 -18.93
N ALA A 481 3.85 53.06 -20.10
CA ALA A 481 4.82 54.08 -20.44
C ALA A 481 4.50 55.40 -19.68
N ASP A 482 5.56 56.15 -19.37
CA ASP A 482 5.64 57.58 -19.00
C ASP A 482 4.92 58.09 -17.72
N GLU A 483 5.70 58.47 -16.69
CA GLU A 483 6.04 59.88 -16.36
C GLU A 483 6.89 59.99 -15.06
N ASP A 484 7.68 61.06 -15.02
CA ASP A 484 8.83 61.37 -14.16
C ASP A 484 8.42 62.08 -12.85
N THR A 485 9.04 61.76 -11.69
CA THR A 485 9.55 62.71 -10.65
C THR A 485 10.05 62.08 -9.33
N GLN A 486 11.35 62.32 -9.06
CA GLN A 486 12.10 62.65 -7.81
C GLN A 486 11.85 61.97 -6.43
N THR A 487 12.95 61.47 -5.83
CA THR A 487 13.14 60.88 -4.47
C THR A 487 13.78 61.87 -3.47
N PRO A 488 13.71 61.72 -2.11
CA PRO A 488 14.76 61.03 -1.29
C PRO A 488 14.30 60.51 0.14
N PRO A 489 15.17 60.10 1.12
CA PRO A 489 15.90 58.82 1.28
C PRO A 489 15.66 58.00 2.61
N SER A 490 16.31 56.82 2.70
CA SER A 490 16.25 55.57 3.55
C SER A 490 16.85 55.65 4.99
N PRO A 491 17.00 54.60 5.90
CA PRO A 491 17.16 53.11 5.74
C PRO A 491 16.68 52.23 6.96
N PRO A 492 17.19 50.99 7.28
CA PRO A 492 17.70 49.84 6.51
C PRO A 492 16.89 48.54 6.75
N LYS A 493 16.86 47.58 5.80
CA LYS A 493 16.65 46.13 6.09
C LYS A 493 16.93 45.20 4.89
N THR A 494 18.00 44.42 5.04
CA THR A 494 18.25 43.02 4.62
C THR A 494 17.52 42.45 3.38
N ALA A 495 18.33 42.25 2.32
CA ALA A 495 18.31 41.21 1.29
C ALA A 495 16.96 40.56 0.87
N LYS A 496 16.41 41.05 -0.26
CA LYS A 496 15.41 40.34 -1.07
C LYS A 496 16.07 39.20 -1.85
N LYS A 497 15.45 38.02 -1.85
CA LYS A 497 15.83 36.87 -2.71
C LYS A 497 15.55 37.21 -4.18
N ALA A 498 16.48 36.81 -5.05
CA ALA A 498 16.45 37.06 -6.50
C ALA A 498 15.36 36.23 -7.23
N PRO A 499 14.93 36.66 -8.44
CA PRO A 499 13.99 35.91 -9.27
C PRO A 499 14.54 34.54 -9.69
N VAL A 500 13.62 33.65 -10.04
CA VAL A 500 13.93 32.30 -10.54
C VAL A 500 14.86 32.38 -11.76
N THR A 501 15.99 31.66 -11.69
CA THR A 501 17.03 31.64 -12.72
C THR A 501 16.56 30.99 -14.02
N ALA A 502 17.17 31.38 -15.14
CA ALA A 502 16.90 30.84 -16.47
C ALA A 502 17.05 29.30 -16.55
N GLU A 503 17.90 28.72 -15.69
CA GLU A 503 18.08 27.27 -15.54
C GLU A 503 16.81 26.57 -15.04
N LYS A 504 16.09 27.15 -14.07
CA LYS A 504 14.82 26.60 -13.59
C LYS A 504 13.69 26.71 -14.61
N ARG A 505 13.74 27.71 -15.50
CA ARG A 505 12.83 27.77 -16.67
C ARG A 505 13.15 26.69 -17.69
N GLN A 506 14.43 26.34 -17.88
CA GLN A 506 14.82 25.23 -18.75
C GLN A 506 14.46 23.86 -18.17
N GLU A 507 14.60 23.66 -16.85
CA GLU A 507 14.14 22.43 -16.17
C GLU A 507 12.63 22.22 -16.34
N ILE A 508 11.82 23.25 -16.08
CA ILE A 508 10.35 23.21 -16.25
C ILE A 508 9.97 22.95 -17.72
N LYS A 509 10.71 23.53 -18.67
CA LYS A 509 10.50 23.27 -20.10
C LYS A 509 10.82 21.83 -20.47
N SER A 510 11.88 21.25 -19.91
CA SER A 510 12.24 19.84 -20.10
C SER A 510 11.22 18.86 -19.50
N GLU A 511 10.65 19.16 -18.33
CA GLU A 511 9.57 18.38 -17.69
C GLU A 511 8.21 18.51 -18.42
N LEU A 512 8.02 19.57 -19.20
CA LEU A 512 6.80 19.83 -19.96
C LEU A 512 6.84 19.27 -21.39
N THR A 513 8.03 19.09 -21.99
CA THR A 513 8.16 18.67 -23.40
C THR A 513 8.90 17.35 -23.63
N SER A 514 9.32 16.62 -22.59
CA SER A 514 9.88 15.28 -22.79
C SER A 514 8.76 14.25 -22.93
N ALA A 515 8.61 13.71 -24.15
CA ALA A 515 7.81 12.53 -24.38
C ALA A 515 8.49 11.31 -23.74
N PRO A 516 7.74 10.35 -23.15
CA PRO A 516 8.32 9.13 -22.61
C PRO A 516 9.07 8.36 -23.71
N GLU A 517 10.17 7.69 -23.37
CA GLU A 517 10.92 6.86 -24.33
C GLU A 517 9.98 5.88 -25.06
N GLY A 518 9.99 5.94 -26.40
CA GLY A 518 9.12 5.13 -27.26
C GLY A 518 7.74 5.71 -27.59
N ALA A 519 7.45 6.98 -27.23
CA ALA A 519 6.22 7.66 -27.65
C ALA A 519 6.07 7.75 -29.18
N ALA A 520 4.85 7.65 -29.68
CA ALA A 520 4.55 7.78 -31.11
C ALA A 520 4.88 9.18 -31.63
N SER A 521 5.36 9.26 -32.87
CA SER A 521 5.65 10.55 -33.51
C SER A 521 4.36 11.33 -33.79
N GLU A 522 4.47 12.66 -33.92
CA GLU A 522 3.33 13.50 -34.29
C GLU A 522 2.71 13.08 -35.64
N GLU A 523 3.53 12.57 -36.56
CA GLU A 523 3.09 12.05 -37.87
C GLU A 523 2.28 10.75 -37.73
N GLN A 524 2.69 9.84 -36.84
CA GLN A 524 1.95 8.61 -36.55
C GLN A 524 0.58 8.91 -35.92
N VAL A 525 0.55 9.82 -34.94
CA VAL A 525 -0.70 10.22 -34.29
C VAL A 525 -1.64 10.93 -35.26
N ALA A 526 -1.12 11.78 -36.14
CA ALA A 526 -1.90 12.43 -37.19
C ALA A 526 -2.51 11.41 -38.16
N THR A 527 -1.73 10.39 -38.54
CA THR A 527 -2.19 9.29 -39.41
C THR A 527 -3.30 8.49 -38.75
N LEU A 528 -3.15 8.09 -37.49
CA LEU A 528 -4.17 7.34 -36.74
C LEU A 528 -5.49 8.13 -36.63
N LYS A 529 -5.41 9.43 -36.32
CA LYS A 529 -6.60 10.31 -36.23
C LYS A 529 -7.32 10.40 -37.58
N ALA A 530 -6.58 10.46 -38.70
CA ALA A 530 -7.17 10.51 -40.03
C ALA A 530 -7.90 9.21 -40.39
N GLU A 531 -7.33 8.04 -40.10
CA GLU A 531 -7.97 6.75 -40.40
C GLU A 531 -9.19 6.48 -39.50
N LEU A 532 -9.11 6.81 -38.20
CA LEU A 532 -10.26 6.70 -37.28
C LEU A 532 -11.40 7.61 -37.71
N LYS A 533 -11.09 8.80 -38.24
CA LYS A 533 -12.11 9.72 -38.78
C LYS A 533 -12.80 9.12 -40.01
N LYS A 534 -12.05 8.51 -40.94
CA LYS A 534 -12.63 7.83 -42.11
C LYS A 534 -13.53 6.67 -41.69
N LEU A 535 -13.13 5.89 -40.70
CA LEU A 535 -13.92 4.77 -40.19
C LEU A 535 -15.27 5.25 -39.63
N MET A 536 -15.24 6.36 -38.88
CA MET A 536 -16.44 6.98 -38.30
C MET A 536 -17.35 7.65 -39.35
N GLU A 537 -16.79 8.10 -40.49
CA GLU A 537 -17.55 8.62 -41.62
C GLU A 537 -18.25 7.48 -42.42
N LEU A 538 -17.68 6.27 -42.43
CA LEU A 538 -18.23 5.09 -43.10
C LEU A 538 -19.23 4.30 -42.24
N ASP A 539 -18.97 4.18 -40.95
CA ASP A 539 -19.83 3.46 -40.00
C ASP A 539 -19.95 4.23 -38.68
N ALA A 540 -21.13 4.84 -38.47
CA ALA A 540 -21.43 5.61 -37.28
C ALA A 540 -21.48 4.74 -36.00
N GLU A 541 -21.70 3.42 -36.10
CA GLU A 541 -21.72 2.51 -34.93
C GLU A 541 -20.31 2.28 -34.36
N GLN A 542 -19.25 2.60 -35.12
CA GLN A 542 -17.85 2.54 -34.66
C GLN A 542 -17.46 3.72 -33.75
N GLU A 543 -18.36 4.67 -33.49
CA GLU A 543 -18.11 5.80 -32.58
C GLU A 543 -17.63 5.32 -31.19
N SER A 544 -18.23 4.24 -30.69
CA SER A 544 -17.83 3.63 -29.40
C SER A 544 -16.38 3.10 -29.42
N PHE A 545 -15.93 2.54 -30.55
CA PHE A 545 -14.54 2.08 -30.72
C PHE A 545 -13.56 3.26 -30.78
N VAL A 546 -13.88 4.31 -31.55
CA VAL A 546 -13.06 5.53 -31.67
C VAL A 546 -12.92 6.23 -30.31
N GLN A 547 -14.02 6.34 -29.54
CA GLN A 547 -14.00 6.89 -28.19
C GLN A 547 -13.14 6.03 -27.24
N ASN A 548 -13.23 4.71 -27.32
CA ASN A 548 -12.41 3.82 -26.51
C ASN A 548 -10.90 3.94 -26.83
N VAL A 549 -10.52 4.12 -28.09
CA VAL A 549 -9.13 4.38 -28.49
C VAL A 549 -8.65 5.72 -27.95
N ALA A 550 -9.46 6.78 -28.04
CA ALA A 550 -9.13 8.09 -27.50
C ALA A 550 -8.99 8.07 -25.96
N VAL A 551 -9.87 7.38 -25.24
CA VAL A 551 -9.79 7.26 -23.77
C VAL A 551 -8.56 6.47 -23.34
N LYS A 552 -8.29 5.31 -23.97
CA LYS A 552 -7.13 4.47 -23.64
C LYS A 552 -5.79 5.12 -23.94
N THR A 553 -5.76 6.10 -24.84
CA THR A 553 -4.55 6.83 -25.23
C THR A 553 -4.48 8.24 -24.61
N GLU A 554 -5.39 8.56 -23.68
CA GLU A 554 -5.53 9.87 -23.05
C GLU A 554 -5.62 11.04 -24.05
N GLY A 555 -6.39 10.86 -25.13
CA GLY A 555 -6.47 11.84 -26.21
C GLY A 555 -5.26 11.81 -27.14
N PHE A 556 -4.68 10.62 -27.34
CA PHE A 556 -3.48 10.36 -28.15
C PHE A 556 -2.19 10.97 -27.60
N THR A 557 -2.17 11.42 -26.34
CA THR A 557 -0.97 11.98 -25.69
C THR A 557 -0.14 10.92 -24.96
N LYS A 558 -0.70 9.72 -24.73
CA LYS A 558 0.01 8.56 -24.17
C LYS A 558 -0.18 7.34 -25.06
N ILE A 559 0.60 7.28 -26.14
CA ILE A 559 0.66 6.15 -27.05
C ILE A 559 2.09 5.92 -27.52
N THR A 560 2.54 4.67 -27.55
CA THR A 560 3.88 4.32 -28.06
C THR A 560 3.86 4.15 -29.58
N ALA A 561 5.01 4.28 -30.24
CA ALA A 561 5.13 4.16 -31.69
C ALA A 561 4.58 2.81 -32.20
N ASP A 562 4.98 1.70 -31.55
CA ASP A 562 4.53 0.35 -31.91
C ASP A 562 3.01 0.17 -31.78
N VAL A 563 2.41 0.71 -30.71
CA VAL A 563 0.96 0.63 -30.48
C VAL A 563 0.21 1.52 -31.47
N CYS A 564 0.76 2.68 -31.82
CA CYS A 564 0.19 3.56 -32.84
C CYS A 564 0.17 2.89 -34.21
N ASP A 565 1.25 2.23 -34.62
CA ASP A 565 1.33 1.53 -35.90
C ASP A 565 0.40 0.30 -35.95
N GLN A 566 0.26 -0.43 -34.84
CA GLN A 566 -0.72 -1.53 -34.73
C GLN A 566 -2.16 -1.04 -34.87
N LEU A 567 -2.50 0.07 -34.22
CA LEU A 567 -3.84 0.67 -34.33
C LEU A 567 -4.11 1.20 -35.74
N ILE A 568 -3.13 1.84 -36.38
CA ILE A 568 -3.26 2.28 -37.79
C ILE A 568 -3.53 1.08 -38.70
N THR A 569 -2.79 -0.01 -38.51
CA THR A 569 -2.95 -1.24 -39.31
C THR A 569 -4.32 -1.86 -39.10
N GLY A 570 -4.75 -2.03 -37.83
CA GLY A 570 -6.07 -2.59 -37.52
C GLY A 570 -7.24 -1.75 -38.05
N VAL A 571 -7.13 -0.42 -38.00
CA VAL A 571 -8.16 0.47 -38.56
C VAL A 571 -8.18 0.39 -40.09
N ARG A 572 -7.03 0.26 -40.75
CA ARG A 572 -6.98 0.05 -42.21
C ARG A 572 -7.58 -1.28 -42.63
N ASP A 573 -7.35 -2.34 -41.86
CA ASP A 573 -7.95 -3.65 -42.11
C ASP A 573 -9.49 -3.56 -41.99
N MET A 574 -10.00 -2.87 -40.96
CA MET A 574 -11.43 -2.59 -40.82
C MET A 574 -11.98 -1.81 -42.01
N LEU A 575 -11.30 -0.74 -42.43
CA LEU A 575 -11.69 0.07 -43.60
C LEU A 575 -11.75 -0.78 -44.89
N SER A 576 -10.78 -1.67 -45.11
CA SER A 576 -10.74 -2.55 -46.29
C SER A 576 -11.87 -3.61 -46.32
N ALA A 577 -12.40 -3.96 -45.14
CA ALA A 577 -13.55 -4.85 -45.04
C ALA A 577 -14.86 -4.20 -45.50
N TYR A 578 -14.95 -2.86 -45.49
CA TYR A 578 -16.08 -2.13 -46.07
C TYR A 578 -15.95 -2.02 -47.60
N ASP A 579 -14.73 -1.86 -48.13
CA ASP A 579 -14.47 -1.82 -49.58
C ASP A 579 -14.77 -3.16 -50.30
N THR A 580 -14.78 -4.28 -49.56
CA THR A 580 -15.08 -5.63 -50.10
C THR A 580 -16.57 -6.01 -50.06
N GLN A 581 -17.43 -5.19 -49.47
CA GLN A 581 -18.89 -5.41 -49.43
C GLN A 581 -19.68 -4.70 -50.54
N GLU A 582 -19.04 -3.83 -51.34
CA GLU A 582 -19.64 -3.19 -52.53
C GLU A 582 -19.30 -3.89 -53.87
N GLY A 583 -18.81 -5.15 -53.82
CA GLY A 583 -18.52 -5.98 -54.99
C GLY A 583 -19.59 -7.02 -55.32
#